data_AF-A0A377BY70-F1
#
_entry.id   AF-A0A377BY70-F1
#
_cell.length_a   1.000
_cell.length_b   1.000
_cell.length_c   1.000
_cell.angle_alpha   90.00
_cell.angle_beta   90.00
_cell.angle_gamma   90.00
#
_symmetry.space_group_name_H-M   'P 1'
#
loop_
_entity.id
_entity.type
_entity.pdbx_description
1 polymer ?
#
loop_
_entity_poly.entity_id
_entity_poly.type
_entity_poly.pdbx_seq_one_letter_code
_entity_poly.pdbx_strand_id
1 'polypeptide(L)'
;MVGLPDVRGREQILKVHMRRVPLAPDIDAAIIARGTPGFSGADLANLVNEAALFAARGNKRVVSMVEFEKAKDKIMMGAERRSMVMTEAQKESTAYHEAGHAIIGRLVPEHDPVHKVTIIPRGRALGVTFFLPEGDAISASRQKLESQISYAVRWSSGRRDHLRAGTCIYRCVQRY
;
A
#
# COMPACT_ATOMS: atom_id res chain seq x y z
N MET A 1 25.71 -16.14 3.93
CA MET A 1 24.66 -15.13 4.13
C MET A 1 23.45 -15.58 3.33
N VAL A 2 22.30 -15.85 3.96
CA VAL A 2 21.09 -16.28 3.25
C VAL A 2 20.50 -15.03 2.58
N GLY A 3 20.31 -15.08 1.26
CA GLY A 3 19.75 -13.96 0.49
C GLY A 3 18.29 -13.67 0.85
N LEU A 4 17.79 -12.50 0.46
CA LEU A 4 16.38 -12.18 0.59
C LEU A 4 15.55 -13.14 -0.28
N PRO A 5 14.38 -13.59 0.20
CA PRO A 5 13.52 -14.48 -0.56
C PRO A 5 12.86 -13.76 -1.75
N ASP A 6 12.85 -14.42 -2.91
CA ASP A 6 12.07 -14.02 -4.08
C ASP A 6 10.55 -14.07 -3.79
N VAL A 7 9.71 -13.47 -4.66
CA VAL A 7 8.23 -13.48 -4.54
C VAL A 7 7.68 -14.88 -4.18
N ARG A 8 8.14 -15.94 -4.87
CA ARG A 8 7.69 -17.32 -4.61
C ARG A 8 8.14 -17.83 -3.24
N GLY A 9 9.35 -17.48 -2.82
CA GLY A 9 9.86 -17.82 -1.49
C GLY A 9 9.06 -17.11 -0.40
N ARG A 10 8.72 -15.83 -0.59
CA ARG A 10 7.86 -15.08 0.32
C ARG A 10 6.47 -15.69 0.44
N GLU A 11 5.87 -16.11 -0.68
CA GLU A 11 4.58 -16.80 -0.68
C GLU A 11 4.62 -18.11 0.11
N GLN A 12 5.66 -18.92 -0.05
CA GLN A 12 5.83 -20.17 0.71
C GLN A 12 6.00 -19.93 2.21
N ILE A 13 6.85 -18.96 2.58
CA ILE A 13 7.06 -18.58 3.98
C ILE A 13 5.74 -18.09 4.59
N LEU A 14 5.02 -17.21 3.89
CA LEU A 14 3.71 -16.74 4.33
C LEU A 14 2.74 -17.91 4.55
N LYS A 15 2.64 -18.85 3.61
CA LYS A 15 1.77 -20.04 3.75
C LYS A 15 2.10 -20.87 4.99
N VAL A 16 3.37 -21.01 5.37
CA VAL A 16 3.78 -21.73 6.59
C VAL A 16 3.29 -21.01 7.85
N HIS A 17 3.50 -19.69 7.93
CA HIS A 17 3.08 -18.90 9.10
C HIS A 17 1.57 -18.74 9.18
N MET A 18 0.89 -18.61 8.04
CA MET A 18 -0.56 -18.51 7.91
C MET A 18 -1.31 -19.72 8.46
N ARG A 19 -0.72 -20.93 8.45
CA ARG A 19 -1.34 -22.14 9.04
C ARG A 19 -1.60 -22.03 10.55
N ARG A 20 -0.92 -21.11 11.24
CA ARG A 20 -1.04 -20.95 12.70
C ARG A 20 -2.17 -19.99 13.12
N VAL A 21 -2.86 -19.39 12.16
CA VAL A 21 -3.87 -18.34 12.38
C VAL A 21 -5.17 -18.73 11.67
N PRO A 22 -6.34 -18.45 12.24
CA PRO A 22 -7.60 -18.63 11.53
C PRO A 22 -7.73 -17.60 10.40
N LEU A 23 -7.69 -18.06 9.15
CA LEU A 23 -7.79 -17.21 7.96
C LEU A 23 -9.20 -17.26 7.36
N ALA A 24 -9.62 -16.15 6.76
CA ALA A 24 -10.79 -16.11 5.90
C ALA A 24 -10.49 -16.73 4.51
N PRO A 25 -11.51 -17.26 3.81
CA PRO A 25 -11.33 -17.97 2.54
C PRO A 25 -10.91 -17.05 1.37
N ASP A 26 -11.01 -15.72 1.54
CA ASP A 26 -10.66 -14.70 0.56
C ASP A 26 -9.17 -14.31 0.57
N ILE A 27 -8.35 -14.98 1.39
CA ILE A 27 -6.93 -14.66 1.50
C ILE A 27 -6.11 -15.22 0.35
N ASP A 28 -5.45 -14.31 -0.37
CA ASP A 28 -4.46 -14.64 -1.40
C ASP A 28 -3.05 -14.25 -0.94
N ALA A 29 -2.24 -15.27 -0.61
CA ALA A 29 -0.85 -15.10 -0.21
C ALA A 29 0.03 -14.52 -1.31
N ALA A 30 -0.31 -14.71 -2.59
CA ALA A 30 0.46 -14.18 -3.71
C ALA A 30 0.35 -12.65 -3.80
N ILE A 31 -0.83 -12.08 -3.52
CA ILE A 31 -1.02 -10.62 -3.45
C ILE A 31 -0.16 -10.02 -2.32
N ILE A 32 -0.15 -10.67 -1.16
CA ILE A 32 0.62 -10.21 0.00
C ILE A 32 2.13 -10.31 -0.27
N ALA A 33 2.58 -11.38 -0.91
CA ALA A 33 3.99 -11.60 -1.27
C ALA A 33 4.50 -10.55 -2.27
N ARG A 34 3.68 -10.14 -3.24
CA ARG A 34 3.99 -9.05 -4.18
C ARG A 34 4.04 -7.69 -3.50
N GLY A 35 3.19 -7.47 -2.50
CA GLY A 35 3.14 -6.22 -1.73
C GLY A 35 4.23 -6.08 -0.67
N THR A 36 5.09 -7.08 -0.49
CA THR A 36 6.15 -7.12 0.54
C THR A 36 7.55 -7.32 -0.07
N PRO A 37 7.96 -6.51 -1.07
CA PRO A 37 9.29 -6.63 -1.65
C PRO A 37 10.36 -6.33 -0.60
N GLY A 38 11.43 -7.13 -0.58
CA GLY A 38 12.56 -6.95 0.34
C GLY A 38 12.33 -7.42 1.78
N PHE A 39 11.17 -8.02 2.09
CA PHE A 39 10.91 -8.56 3.43
C PHE A 39 11.74 -9.82 3.69
N SER A 40 12.33 -9.91 4.89
CA SER A 40 12.96 -11.14 5.36
C SER A 40 11.92 -12.16 5.83
N GLY A 41 12.33 -13.42 6.03
CA GLY A 41 11.43 -14.43 6.61
C GLY A 41 10.89 -14.05 7.99
N ALA A 42 11.68 -13.32 8.79
CA ALA A 42 11.25 -12.81 10.09
C ALA A 42 10.20 -11.69 9.95
N ASP A 43 10.36 -10.80 8.96
CA ASP A 43 9.39 -9.73 8.71
C ASP A 43 8.05 -10.28 8.23
N LEU A 44 8.06 -11.34 7.41
CA LEU A 44 6.84 -12.04 6.98
C LEU A 44 6.14 -12.75 8.15
N ALA A 45 6.90 -13.36 9.05
CA ALA A 45 6.34 -13.94 10.27
C ALA A 45 5.71 -12.85 11.15
N ASN A 46 6.37 -11.69 11.29
CA ASN A 46 5.84 -10.56 12.03
C ASN A 46 4.59 -9.96 11.39
N LEU A 47 4.53 -9.89 10.05
CA LEU A 47 3.35 -9.45 9.31
C LEU A 47 2.11 -10.29 9.64
N VAL A 48 2.26 -11.62 9.65
CA VAL A 48 1.17 -12.54 9.99
C VAL A 48 0.70 -12.33 11.44
N ASN A 49 1.63 -12.11 12.37
CA ASN A 49 1.30 -11.83 13.76
C ASN A 49 0.56 -10.49 13.94
N GLU A 50 1.02 -9.43 13.28
CA GLU A 50 0.35 -8.13 13.29
C GLU A 50 -1.06 -8.19 12.70
N ALA A 51 -1.25 -8.98 11.62
CA ALA A 51 -2.58 -9.21 11.06
C ALA A 51 -3.51 -9.91 12.06
N ALA A 52 -3.01 -10.91 12.79
CA ALA A 52 -3.73 -11.58 13.87
C ALA A 52 -4.12 -10.62 14.99
N LEU A 53 -3.20 -9.74 15.40
CA LEU A 53 -3.45 -8.71 16.41
C LEU A 53 -4.52 -7.71 15.96
N PHE A 54 -4.52 -7.30 14.69
CA PHE A 54 -5.58 -6.45 14.14
C PHE A 54 -6.94 -7.14 14.14
N ALA A 55 -7.00 -8.43 13.81
CA ALA A 55 -8.23 -9.22 13.89
C ALA A 55 -8.75 -9.29 15.34
N ALA A 56 -7.85 -9.59 16.29
CA ALA A 56 -8.17 -9.67 17.72
C ALA A 56 -8.68 -8.33 18.27
N ARG A 57 -8.02 -7.21 17.94
CA ARG A 57 -8.49 -5.86 18.32
C ARG A 57 -9.85 -5.51 17.74
N GLY A 58 -10.17 -6.04 16.56
CA GLY A 58 -11.46 -5.86 15.91
C GLY A 58 -12.54 -6.85 16.37
N ASN A 59 -12.27 -7.68 17.39
CA ASN A 59 -13.15 -8.79 17.82
C ASN A 59 -13.54 -9.73 16.66
N LYS A 60 -12.67 -9.89 15.66
CA LYS A 60 -12.88 -10.81 14.54
C LYS A 60 -12.33 -12.19 14.88
N ARG A 61 -13.09 -13.23 14.53
CA ARG A 61 -12.69 -14.64 14.72
C ARG A 61 -11.72 -15.16 13.66
N VAL A 62 -11.71 -14.52 12.48
CA VAL A 62 -10.86 -14.87 11.35
C VAL A 62 -10.12 -13.63 10.87
N VAL A 63 -8.89 -13.82 10.41
CA VAL A 63 -8.07 -12.79 9.77
C VAL A 63 -8.44 -12.73 8.29
N SER A 64 -8.83 -11.55 7.79
CA SER A 64 -9.14 -11.33 6.38
C SER A 64 -8.03 -10.53 5.68
N MET A 65 -8.14 -10.36 4.35
CA MET A 65 -7.20 -9.53 3.58
C MET A 65 -7.10 -8.09 4.13
N VAL A 66 -8.17 -7.57 4.72
CA VAL A 66 -8.19 -6.22 5.32
C VAL A 66 -7.19 -6.10 6.47
N GLU A 67 -7.07 -7.14 7.31
CA GLU A 67 -6.13 -7.14 8.43
C GLU A 67 -4.68 -7.27 7.95
N PHE A 68 -4.43 -8.07 6.91
CA PHE A 68 -3.12 -8.16 6.28
C PHE A 68 -2.68 -6.84 5.64
N GLU A 69 -3.59 -6.14 4.96
CA GLU A 69 -3.32 -4.81 4.41
C GLU A 69 -3.01 -3.80 5.52
N LYS A 70 -3.73 -3.82 6.64
CA LYS A 70 -3.45 -2.95 7.81
C LYS A 70 -2.10 -3.28 8.47
N ALA A 71 -1.78 -4.56 8.59
CA ALA A 71 -0.50 -5.02 9.14
C ALA A 71 0.68 -4.59 8.25
N LYS A 72 0.54 -4.78 6.93
CA LYS A 72 1.52 -4.32 5.94
C LYS A 72 1.73 -2.81 6.03
N ASP A 73 0.64 -2.05 6.04
CA ASP A 73 0.69 -0.58 6.15
C ASP A 73 1.44 -0.15 7.42
N LYS A 74 1.19 -0.81 8.55
CA LYS A 74 1.87 -0.53 9.82
C LYS A 74 3.37 -0.82 9.77
N ILE A 75 3.77 -1.93 9.17
CA ILE A 75 5.19 -2.33 9.10
C ILE A 75 5.96 -1.43 8.13
N MET A 76 5.39 -1.13 6.97
CA MET A 76 6.08 -0.34 5.94
C MET A 76 6.11 1.16 6.25
N MET A 77 4.99 1.73 6.71
CA MET A 77 4.83 3.18 6.87
C MET A 77 4.81 3.63 8.33
N GLY A 78 4.70 2.70 9.28
CA GLY A 78 4.49 2.99 10.69
C GLY A 78 3.02 3.10 11.09
N ALA A 79 2.79 3.32 12.37
CA ALA A 79 1.45 3.44 12.93
C ALA A 79 0.69 4.67 12.39
N GLU A 80 -0.63 4.53 12.33
CA GLU A 80 -1.56 5.61 11.98
C GLU A 80 -1.51 6.75 13.00
N ARG A 81 -1.36 8.00 12.52
CA ARG A 81 -1.29 9.18 13.39
C ARG A 81 -2.68 9.77 13.64
N ARG A 82 -3.47 9.10 14.47
CA ARG A 82 -4.85 9.54 14.81
C ARG A 82 -4.92 10.88 15.55
N SER A 83 -3.85 11.27 16.24
CA SER A 83 -3.76 12.56 16.94
C SER A 83 -3.44 13.75 16.03
N MET A 84 -3.05 13.51 14.78
CA MET A 84 -2.71 14.57 13.85
C MET A 84 -3.99 15.10 13.20
N VAL A 85 -4.47 16.25 13.68
CA VAL A 85 -5.60 16.96 13.10
C VAL A 85 -5.10 17.79 11.92
N MET A 86 -5.47 17.40 10.70
CA MET A 86 -5.24 18.18 9.49
C MET A 86 -6.44 19.09 9.21
N THR A 87 -6.20 20.31 8.74
CA THR A 87 -7.28 21.19 8.28
C THR A 87 -7.90 20.64 6.99
N GLU A 88 -9.13 21.03 6.68
CA GLU A 88 -9.79 20.56 5.46
C GLU A 88 -9.03 20.95 4.19
N ALA A 89 -8.44 22.16 4.16
CA ALA A 89 -7.58 22.58 3.05
C ALA A 89 -6.32 21.71 2.90
N GLN A 90 -5.73 21.24 4.00
CA GLN A 90 -4.59 20.32 3.96
C GLN A 90 -5.01 18.94 3.46
N LYS A 91 -6.15 18.41 3.94
CA LYS A 91 -6.70 17.12 3.46
C LYS A 91 -7.03 17.17 1.97
N GLU A 92 -7.64 18.25 1.51
CA GLU A 92 -7.96 18.46 0.10
C GLU A 92 -6.68 18.54 -0.75
N SER A 93 -5.69 19.31 -0.31
CA SER A 93 -4.38 19.38 -0.99
C SER A 93 -3.71 18.01 -1.09
N THR A 94 -3.71 17.23 -0.01
CA THR A 94 -3.19 15.85 -0.01
C THR A 94 -4.03 14.94 -0.92
N ALA A 95 -5.36 15.08 -0.94
CA ALA A 95 -6.22 14.30 -1.84
C ALA A 95 -5.90 14.57 -3.32
N TYR A 96 -5.69 15.83 -3.70
CA TYR A 96 -5.26 16.15 -5.06
C TYR A 96 -3.85 15.64 -5.37
N HIS A 97 -2.94 15.68 -4.40
CA HIS A 97 -1.59 15.14 -4.57
C HIS A 97 -1.62 13.63 -4.87
N GLU A 98 -2.32 12.85 -4.05
CA GLU A 98 -2.43 11.40 -4.24
C GLU A 98 -3.28 11.04 -5.47
N ALA A 99 -4.30 11.83 -5.79
CA ALA A 99 -5.07 11.66 -7.03
C ALA A 99 -4.18 11.85 -8.27
N GLY A 100 -3.27 12.82 -8.25
CA GLY A 100 -2.29 13.04 -9.32
C GLY A 100 -1.42 11.82 -9.54
N HIS A 101 -0.86 11.25 -8.46
CA HIS A 101 -0.08 10.01 -8.51
C HIS A 101 -0.86 8.85 -9.11
N ALA A 102 -2.11 8.65 -8.68
CA ALA A 102 -2.96 7.59 -9.18
C ALA A 102 -3.32 7.74 -10.67
N ILE A 103 -3.58 8.97 -11.13
CA ILE A 103 -3.91 9.25 -12.54
C ILE A 103 -2.68 9.01 -13.42
N ILE A 104 -1.53 9.58 -13.06
CA ILE A 104 -0.30 9.44 -13.84
C ILE A 104 0.13 7.97 -13.91
N GLY A 105 0.15 7.26 -12.79
CA GLY A 105 0.51 5.84 -12.76
C GLY A 105 -0.45 4.94 -13.56
N ARG A 106 -1.67 5.40 -13.85
CA ARG A 106 -2.62 4.67 -14.72
C ARG A 106 -2.46 4.98 -16.21
N LEU A 107 -1.97 6.18 -16.54
CA LEU A 107 -1.86 6.69 -17.91
C LEU A 107 -0.50 6.35 -18.55
N VAL A 108 0.55 6.28 -17.75
CA VAL A 108 1.92 6.07 -18.25
C VAL A 108 2.16 4.58 -18.56
N PRO A 109 2.76 4.25 -19.73
CA PRO A 109 3.04 2.87 -20.11
C PRO A 109 4.11 2.22 -19.23
N GLU A 110 4.05 0.90 -19.03
CA GLU A 110 5.00 0.11 -18.19
C GLU A 110 5.04 0.50 -16.70
N HIS A 111 4.07 1.29 -16.22
CA HIS A 111 3.93 1.59 -14.80
C HIS A 111 3.22 0.45 -14.06
N ASP A 112 3.66 0.16 -12.84
CA ASP A 112 3.02 -0.85 -11.99
C ASP A 112 1.58 -0.39 -11.63
N PRO A 113 0.60 -1.31 -11.57
CA PRO A 113 -0.80 -0.94 -11.33
C PRO A 113 -1.03 -0.34 -9.95
N VAL A 114 -1.91 0.67 -9.88
CA VAL A 114 -2.35 1.28 -8.62
C VAL A 114 -3.12 0.23 -7.80
N HIS A 115 -2.64 -0.05 -6.59
CA HIS A 115 -3.27 -0.99 -5.67
C HIS A 115 -4.12 -0.28 -4.62
N LYS A 116 -3.63 0.85 -4.09
CA LYS A 116 -4.30 1.57 -3.01
C LYS A 116 -3.93 3.04 -3.00
N VAL A 117 -4.91 3.89 -2.71
CA VAL A 117 -4.72 5.33 -2.52
C VAL A 117 -5.31 5.72 -1.17
N THR A 118 -4.57 6.45 -0.34
CA THR A 118 -5.04 6.93 0.96
C THR A 118 -4.49 8.31 1.30
N ILE A 119 -5.32 9.12 1.97
CA ILE A 119 -4.95 10.42 2.54
C ILE A 119 -4.81 10.37 4.07
N ILE A 120 -4.79 9.15 4.63
CA ILE A 120 -4.66 8.94 6.07
C ILE A 120 -3.18 9.05 6.44
N PRO A 121 -2.80 9.95 7.36
CA PRO A 121 -1.41 10.15 7.72
C PRO A 121 -0.84 8.96 8.49
N ARG A 122 0.32 8.46 8.03
CA ARG A 122 1.04 7.33 8.64
C ARG A 122 2.53 7.62 8.69
N GLY A 123 3.14 7.43 9.86
CA GLY A 123 4.55 7.74 10.08
C GLY A 123 4.91 9.17 9.63
N ARG A 124 5.76 9.27 8.61
CA ARG A 124 6.22 10.55 8.02
C ARG A 124 5.40 11.00 6.79
N ALA A 125 4.50 10.16 6.28
CA ALA A 125 3.68 10.45 5.10
C ALA A 125 2.31 11.03 5.50
N LEU A 126 1.83 12.03 4.76
CA LEU A 126 0.49 12.63 4.93
C LEU A 126 -0.58 11.91 4.09
N GLY A 127 -0.15 11.21 3.04
CA GLY A 127 -0.93 10.37 2.14
C GLY A 127 0.03 9.44 1.41
N VAL A 128 -0.51 8.39 0.78
CA VAL A 128 0.28 7.50 -0.07
C VAL A 128 -0.56 6.90 -1.19
N THR A 129 0.06 6.80 -2.35
CA THR A 129 -0.38 5.98 -3.48
C THR A 129 0.54 4.78 -3.59
N PHE A 130 -0.01 3.59 -3.42
CA PHE A 130 0.73 2.33 -3.42
C PHE A 130 0.51 1.62 -4.75
N PHE A 131 1.62 1.23 -5.38
CA PHE A 131 1.64 0.44 -6.60
C PHE A 131 2.06 -0.99 -6.28
N LEU A 132 1.40 -1.97 -6.90
CA LEU A 132 1.72 -3.39 -6.70
C LEU A 132 2.51 -3.89 -7.91
N PRO A 133 3.81 -4.16 -7.78
CA PRO A 133 4.59 -4.71 -8.88
C PRO A 133 4.11 -6.12 -9.22
N GLU A 134 4.12 -6.47 -10.50
CA GLU A 134 3.74 -7.81 -10.98
C GLU A 134 4.80 -8.88 -10.63
N GLY A 135 6.05 -8.45 -10.42
CA GLY A 135 7.16 -9.32 -10.00
C GLY A 135 8.37 -8.53 -9.50
N ASP A 136 9.33 -9.26 -8.92
CA ASP A 136 10.61 -8.68 -8.50
C ASP A 136 11.48 -8.44 -9.76
N ALA A 137 11.74 -7.17 -10.08
CA ALA A 137 12.60 -6.79 -11.20
C ALA A 137 14.04 -6.56 -10.70
N ILE A 138 15.01 -7.26 -11.30
CA ILE A 138 16.43 -7.08 -11.00
C ILE A 138 17.00 -5.85 -11.73
N SER A 139 16.45 -5.52 -12.89
CA SER A 139 16.79 -4.34 -13.68
C SER A 139 15.52 -3.62 -14.16
N ALA A 140 15.62 -2.32 -14.39
CA ALA A 140 14.53 -1.50 -14.91
C ALA A 140 14.87 -1.01 -16.32
N SER A 141 13.90 -1.06 -17.24
CA SER A 141 14.02 -0.40 -18.55
C SER A 141 14.11 1.12 -18.36
N ARG A 142 14.72 1.83 -19.31
CA ARG A 142 14.71 3.30 -19.34
C ARG A 142 13.27 3.83 -19.25
N GLN A 143 12.35 3.21 -19.98
CA GLN A 143 10.93 3.56 -19.98
C GLN A 143 10.27 3.37 -18.61
N LYS A 144 10.57 2.28 -17.88
CA LYS A 144 10.09 2.08 -16.52
C LYS A 144 10.65 3.13 -15.55
N LEU A 145 11.91 3.51 -15.68
CA LEU A 145 12.52 4.58 -14.88
C LEU A 145 11.91 5.96 -15.20
N GLU A 146 11.70 6.28 -16.48
CA GLU A 146 11.03 7.51 -16.91
C GLU A 146 9.58 7.57 -16.39
N SER A 147 8.91 6.41 -16.33
CA SER A 147 7.58 6.27 -15.76
C SER A 147 7.57 6.48 -14.26
N GLN A 148 8.56 5.94 -13.54
CA GLN A 148 8.75 6.16 -12.11
C GLN A 148 9.06 7.62 -11.79
N ILE A 149 9.87 8.29 -12.61
CA ILE A 149 10.15 9.72 -12.47
C ILE A 149 8.86 10.51 -12.69
N SER A 150 8.08 10.17 -13.71
CA SER A 150 6.87 10.90 -14.11
C SER A 150 5.82 10.99 -13.00
N TYR A 151 5.61 9.93 -12.21
CA TYR A 151 4.72 10.02 -11.04
C TYR A 151 5.40 10.71 -9.84
N ALA A 152 6.72 10.54 -9.66
CA ALA A 152 7.44 11.15 -8.55
C ALA A 152 7.54 12.69 -8.67
N VAL A 153 7.44 13.25 -9.88
CA VAL A 153 7.38 14.69 -10.06
C VAL A 153 6.11 15.23 -9.40
N ARG A 154 6.30 16.12 -8.42
CA ARG A 154 5.21 16.79 -7.70
C ARG A 154 4.20 17.35 -8.68
N TRP A 155 2.96 16.85 -8.62
CA TRP A 155 1.80 17.59 -9.14
C TRP A 155 1.70 18.89 -8.35
N SER A 156 2.21 19.99 -8.91
CA SER A 156 2.05 21.30 -8.31
C SER A 156 0.57 21.66 -8.44
N SER A 157 -0.07 21.90 -7.30
CA SER A 157 -1.49 22.26 -7.14
C SER A 157 -1.89 23.60 -7.78
N GLY A 158 -1.12 24.09 -8.76
CA GLY A 158 -1.28 25.41 -9.37
C GLY A 158 -2.34 25.51 -10.47
N ARG A 159 -2.94 24.40 -10.93
CA ARG A 159 -4.02 24.44 -11.94
C ARG A 159 -5.32 23.95 -11.35
N ARG A 160 -6.21 24.91 -11.06
CA ARG A 160 -7.58 24.77 -10.53
C ARG A 160 -8.58 24.24 -11.57
N ASP A 161 -8.11 23.62 -12.64
CA ASP A 161 -8.95 23.26 -13.78
C ASP A 161 -9.33 21.77 -13.70
N HIS A 162 -10.54 21.54 -13.19
CA HIS A 162 -11.43 20.45 -13.60
C HIS A 162 -11.03 18.98 -13.41
N LEU A 163 -10.34 18.58 -12.35
CA LEU A 163 -10.22 17.16 -12.01
C LEU A 163 -11.26 16.71 -10.96
N ARG A 164 -12.44 16.30 -11.45
CA ARG A 164 -13.50 15.60 -10.69
C ARG A 164 -13.00 14.36 -9.91
N ALA A 165 -11.82 13.85 -10.26
CA ALA A 165 -11.20 12.68 -9.63
C ALA A 165 -10.77 12.94 -8.17
N GLY A 166 -10.24 14.13 -7.84
CA GLY A 166 -9.80 14.45 -6.47
C GLY A 166 -10.95 14.49 -5.47
N THR A 167 -12.11 15.01 -5.89
CA THR A 167 -13.33 15.04 -5.08
C THR A 167 -13.94 13.65 -4.87
N CYS A 168 -13.79 12.76 -5.86
CA CYS A 168 -14.26 11.38 -5.77
C CYS A 168 -13.41 10.54 -4.81
N ILE A 169 -12.08 10.71 -4.84
CA ILE A 169 -11.16 10.05 -3.88
C ILE A 169 -11.40 10.57 -2.47
N TYR A 170 -11.52 11.89 -2.28
CA TYR A 170 -11.83 12.49 -0.97
C TYR A 170 -13.13 11.90 -0.37
N ARG A 171 -14.20 11.77 -1.16
CA ARG A 171 -15.47 11.17 -0.71
C ARG A 171 -15.40 9.65 -0.50
N CYS A 172 -14.54 8.95 -1.24
CA CYS A 172 -14.37 7.50 -1.12
C CYS A 172 -13.51 7.12 0.10
N VAL A 173 -12.51 7.94 0.46
CA VAL A 173 -11.64 7.69 1.61
C VAL A 173 -12.33 8.01 2.94
N GLN A 174 -13.28 8.96 2.99
CA GLN A 174 -14.07 9.23 4.20
C GLN A 174 -15.09 8.14 4.57
N ARG A 175 -15.26 7.08 3.77
CA ARG A 175 -16.18 5.97 4.05
C ARG A 175 -15.53 4.77 4.76
N TYR A 176 -14.25 4.87 5.17
CA TYR A 176 -13.54 3.84 5.93
C TYR A 176 -13.05 4.33 7.29
#